data_AF-A0A151Z1S2-F1
#
_entry.id   AF-A0A151Z1S2-F1
#
_cell.length_a   1.000
_cell.length_b   1.000
_cell.length_c   1.000
_cell.angle_alpha   90.00
_cell.angle_beta   90.00
_cell.angle_gamma   90.00
#
_symmetry.space_group_name_H-M   'P 1'
#
loop_
_entity.id
_entity.type
_entity.pdbx_description
1 polymer ?
#
loop_
_entity_poly.entity_id
_entity_poly.type
_entity_poly.pdbx_seq_one_letter_code
_entity_poly.pdbx_strand_id
1 'polypeptide(L)'
;MKKRWITAKEINQFCYCPEQWRLAKLHRQGLVEADEQKLKTQKRLFQKGKRYHRKKAVLVWVKTKGTDWAVAVLLVVILLFVIWTVMNA
;
A
#
# COMPACT_ATOMS: atom_id res chain seq x y z
N MET A 1 -23.15 11.74 1.82
CA MET A 1 -22.97 10.30 1.54
C MET A 1 -21.52 9.90 1.79
N LYS A 2 -21.24 8.87 2.62
CA LYS A 2 -19.87 8.35 2.79
C LYS A 2 -19.44 7.67 1.48
N LYS A 3 -18.29 8.08 0.91
CA LYS A 3 -17.69 7.39 -0.23
C LYS A 3 -17.40 5.94 0.17
N ARG A 4 -18.02 4.99 -0.52
CA ARG A 4 -17.79 3.55 -0.31
C ARG A 4 -16.70 3.13 -1.28
N TRP A 5 -15.52 2.82 -0.75
CA TRP A 5 -14.38 2.40 -1.55
C TRP A 5 -14.49 0.91 -1.86
N ILE A 6 -14.50 0.57 -3.15
CA ILE A 6 -14.43 -0.82 -3.61
C ILE A 6 -12.99 -1.29 -3.44
N THR A 7 -12.80 -2.45 -2.82
CA THR A 7 -11.47 -3.04 -2.61
C THR A 7 -11.20 -4.15 -3.63
N ALA A 8 -9.92 -4.39 -3.94
CA ALA A 8 -9.51 -5.53 -4.77
C ALA A 8 -10.02 -6.87 -4.22
N LYS A 9 -10.18 -6.99 -2.89
CA LYS A 9 -10.80 -8.15 -2.25
C LYS A 9 -12.27 -8.28 -2.63
N GLU A 10 -13.04 -7.18 -2.59
CA GLU A 10 -14.45 -7.18 -2.97
C GLU A 10 -14.64 -7.58 -4.43
N ILE A 11 -13.80 -7.06 -5.32
CA ILE A 11 -13.81 -7.42 -6.75
C ILE A 11 -13.52 -8.91 -6.92
N ASN A 12 -12.46 -9.42 -6.30
CA ASN A 12 -12.09 -10.82 -6.39
C ASN A 12 -13.19 -11.75 -5.86
N GLN A 13 -13.83 -11.39 -4.74
CA GLN A 13 -14.93 -12.17 -4.17
C GLN A 13 -16.14 -12.20 -5.10
N PHE A 14 -16.50 -11.07 -5.71
CA PHE A 14 -17.60 -10.99 -6.68
C PHE A 14 -17.29 -11.81 -7.95
N CYS A 15 -16.09 -11.65 -8.51
CA CYS A 15 -15.66 -12.38 -9.70
C CYS A 15 -15.52 -13.89 -9.47
N TYR A 16 -15.15 -14.31 -8.25
CA TYR A 16 -15.07 -15.72 -7.89
C TYR A 16 -16.45 -16.37 -7.78
N CYS A 17 -17.35 -15.76 -7.00
CA CYS A 17 -18.74 -16.22 -6.86
C CYS A 17 -19.65 -15.07 -6.40
N PRO A 18 -20.50 -14.53 -7.31
CA PRO A 18 -21.40 -13.42 -6.99
C PRO A 18 -22.37 -13.74 -5.86
N GLU A 19 -22.86 -14.99 -5.79
CA GLU A 19 -23.83 -15.42 -4.78
C GLU A 19 -23.19 -15.51 -3.39
N GLN A 20 -21.98 -16.07 -3.30
CA GLN A 20 -21.21 -16.08 -2.06
C GLN A 20 -20.86 -14.65 -1.59
N TRP A 21 -20.56 -13.74 -2.53
CA TRP A 21 -20.35 -12.33 -2.23
C TRP A 21 -21.63 -11.66 -1.70
N ARG A 22 -22.79 -11.94 -2.33
CA ARG A 22 -24.11 -11.45 -1.90
C ARG A 22 -24.41 -11.89 -0.47
N LEU A 23 -24.25 -13.18 -0.18
CA LEU A 23 -24.45 -13.75 1.15
C LEU A 23 -23.50 -13.17 2.20
N ALA A 24 -22.22 -13.03 1.88
CA ALA A 24 -21.23 -12.41 2.78
C ALA A 24 -21.57 -10.94 3.08
N LYS A 25 -22.12 -10.21 2.10
CA LYS A 25 -22.46 -8.78 2.23
C LYS A 25 -23.76 -8.53 2.99
N LEU A 26 -24.77 -9.38 2.81
CA LEU A 26 -26.09 -9.28 3.46
C LEU A 26 -26.11 -9.93 4.85
N HIS A 27 -25.56 -11.14 4.98
CA HIS A 27 -25.71 -11.96 6.18
C HIS A 27 -24.45 -12.04 7.05
N ARG A 28 -23.35 -11.37 6.65
CA ARG A 28 -22.03 -11.47 7.31
C ARG A 28 -21.54 -12.90 7.51
N GLN A 29 -22.04 -13.84 6.71
CA GLN A 29 -21.62 -15.23 6.78
C GLN A 29 -20.18 -15.37 6.26
N GLY A 30 -19.42 -16.24 6.93
CA GLY A 30 -18.03 -16.53 6.57
C GLY A 30 -17.92 -17.16 5.18
N LEU A 31 -16.68 -17.21 4.65
CA LEU A 31 -16.42 -17.96 3.43
C LEU A 31 -16.70 -19.44 3.68
N VAL A 32 -17.55 -20.03 2.85
CA VAL A 32 -17.77 -21.47 2.82
C VAL A 32 -16.60 -22.08 2.02
N GLU A 33 -15.52 -22.46 2.71
CA GLU A 33 -14.51 -23.35 2.15
C GLU A 33 -14.66 -24.72 2.80
N ALA A 34 -14.81 -25.75 1.97
CA ALA A 34 -15.02 -27.12 2.43
C ALA A 34 -13.72 -27.80 2.92
N ASP A 35 -12.56 -27.21 2.64
CA ASP A 35 -11.25 -27.81 2.92
C ASP A 35 -10.40 -26.88 3.80
N GLU A 36 -10.24 -27.26 5.08
CA GLU A 36 -9.47 -26.49 6.05
C GLU A 36 -7.98 -26.35 5.68
N GLN A 37 -7.41 -27.33 4.99
CA GLN A 37 -5.99 -27.31 4.63
C GLN A 37 -5.74 -26.32 3.49
N LYS A 38 -6.66 -26.26 2.51
CA LYS A 38 -6.67 -25.18 1.50
C LYS A 38 -6.84 -23.81 2.14
N LEU A 39 -7.76 -23.65 3.09
CA LEU A 39 -7.96 -22.38 3.80
C LEU A 39 -6.69 -21.92 4.52
N LYS A 40 -6.02 -22.83 5.25
CA LYS A 40 -4.75 -22.53 5.94
C LYS A 40 -3.66 -22.11 4.94
N THR A 41 -3.59 -22.78 3.80
CA THR A 41 -2.60 -22.49 2.75
C THR A 41 -2.85 -21.13 2.12
N GLN A 42 -4.09 -20.82 1.74
CA GLN A 42 -4.46 -19.51 1.21
C GLN A 42 -4.20 -18.38 2.22
N LYS A 43 -4.54 -18.59 3.51
CA LYS A 43 -4.22 -17.63 4.57
C LYS A 43 -2.73 -17.34 4.66
N ARG A 44 -1.89 -18.38 4.58
CA ARG A 44 -0.42 -18.23 4.61
C ARG A 44 0.09 -17.44 3.39
N LEU A 45 -0.41 -17.74 2.20
CA LEU A 45 -0.07 -17.00 0.96
C LEU A 45 -0.50 -15.54 1.04
N PHE A 46 -1.71 -15.28 1.52
CA PHE A 46 -2.22 -13.91 1.71
C PHE A 46 -1.36 -13.11 2.70
N GLN A 47 -0.96 -13.71 3.82
CA GLN A 47 -0.03 -13.08 4.76
C GLN A 47 1.35 -12.81 4.16
N LYS A 48 1.84 -13.69 3.27
CA LYS A 48 3.09 -13.47 2.52
C LYS A 48 2.95 -12.27 1.58
N GLY A 49 1.85 -12.17 0.84
CA GLY A 49 1.52 -11.02 -0.01
C GLY A 49 1.44 -9.71 0.78
N LYS A 50 0.75 -9.71 1.94
CA LYS A 50 0.67 -8.53 2.82
C LYS A 50 2.05 -8.06 3.29
N ARG A 51 2.93 -8.99 3.66
CA ARG A 51 4.32 -8.68 4.04
C ARG A 51 5.10 -8.07 2.88
N TYR A 52 4.95 -8.60 1.67
CA TYR A 52 5.59 -8.06 0.48
C TYR A 52 5.14 -6.61 0.20
N HIS A 53 3.84 -6.35 0.18
CA HIS A 53 3.32 -4.99 -0.05
C HIS A 53 3.77 -4.00 1.03
N ARG A 54 3.85 -4.43 2.30
CA ARG A 54 4.38 -3.58 3.37
C ARG A 54 5.84 -3.21 3.13
N LYS A 55 6.69 -4.19 2.79
CA LYS A 55 8.11 -3.94 2.46
C LYS A 55 8.24 -3.01 1.26
N LYS A 56 7.46 -3.24 0.21
CA LYS A 56 7.47 -2.40 -1.01
C LYS A 56 7.02 -0.97 -0.70
N ALA A 57 5.97 -0.79 0.10
CA ALA A 57 5.51 0.53 0.51
C ALA A 57 6.58 1.29 1.30
N VAL A 58 7.29 0.61 2.22
CA VAL A 58 8.41 1.20 2.95
C VAL A 58 9.56 1.58 1.99
N LEU A 59 9.93 0.70 1.06
CA LEU A 59 10.97 0.99 0.06
C LEU A 59 10.62 2.20 -0.81
N VAL A 60 9.38 2.28 -1.27
CA VAL A 60 8.90 3.43 -2.05
C VAL A 60 8.96 4.70 -1.22
N TRP A 61 8.50 4.65 0.04
CA TRP A 61 8.53 5.80 0.94
C TRP A 61 9.95 6.30 1.24
N VAL A 62 10.89 5.37 1.47
CA VAL A 62 12.31 5.70 1.66
C VAL A 62 12.90 6.31 0.40
N LYS A 63 12.59 5.75 -0.78
CA LYS A 63 13.09 6.26 -2.06
C LYS A 63 12.60 7.68 -2.32
N THR A 64 11.33 7.98 -2.09
CA THR A 64 10.75 9.32 -2.30
C THR A 64 11.29 10.32 -1.27
N LYS A 65 11.28 9.97 0.02
CA LYS A 65 11.78 10.89 1.05
C LYS A 65 13.29 11.13 0.97
N GLY A 66 14.07 10.13 0.57
CA GLY A 66 15.51 10.28 0.39
C GLY A 66 15.85 11.27 -0.72
N THR A 67 15.03 11.33 -1.79
CA THR A 67 15.20 12.33 -2.85
C THR A 67 14.81 13.72 -2.39
N ASP A 68 13.73 13.86 -1.62
CA ASP A 68 13.30 15.16 -1.08
C ASP A 68 14.38 15.79 -0.18
N TRP A 69 15.02 15.00 0.68
CA TRP A 69 16.12 15.48 1.53
C TRP A 69 17.36 15.88 0.71
N ALA A 70 17.71 15.12 -0.33
CA ALA A 70 18.83 15.46 -1.20
C ALA A 70 18.61 16.79 -1.93
N VAL A 71 17.39 17.04 -2.41
CA VAL A 71 17.01 18.32 -3.05
C VAL A 71 17.06 19.47 -2.05
N ALA A 72 16.58 19.27 -0.82
CA ALA A 72 16.64 20.29 0.22
C ALA A 72 18.09 20.69 0.56
N VAL A 73 19.00 19.70 0.70
CA VAL A 73 20.43 19.97 0.97
C VAL A 73 21.07 20.72 -0.19
N LEU A 74 20.78 20.35 -1.44
CA LEU A 74 21.31 21.03 -2.62
C LEU A 74 20.90 22.52 -2.66
N LEU A 75 19.63 22.82 -2.37
CA LEU A 75 19.13 24.19 -2.31
C LEU A 75 19.83 25.01 -1.22
N VAL A 76 20.08 24.42 -0.04
CA VAL A 76 20.81 25.08 1.05
C VAL A 76 22.25 25.37 0.65
N VAL A 77 22.93 24.42 -0.01
CA VAL A 77 24.31 24.62 -0.48
C VAL A 77 24.39 25.75 -1.52
N ILE A 78 23.45 25.78 -2.47
CA ILE A 78 23.37 26.87 -3.47
C ILE A 78 23.13 28.21 -2.77
N LEU A 79 22.21 28.27 -1.80
CA LEU A 79 21.92 29.49 -1.05
C LEU A 79 23.17 30.00 -0.31
N LEU A 80 23.88 29.11 0.40
CA LEU A 80 25.12 29.45 1.10
C LEU A 80 26.19 29.95 0.14
N PHE A 81 26.31 29.33 -1.04
CA PHE A 81 27.25 29.77 -2.06
C PHE A 81 26.93 31.17 -2.58
N VAL A 82 25.66 31.47 -2.85
CA VAL A 82 25.22 32.81 -3.27
C VAL A 82 25.53 33.85 -2.19
N ILE A 83 25.19 33.56 -0.93
CA ILE A 83 25.52 34.46 0.20
C ILE A 83 27.03 34.70 0.27
N TRP A 84 27.83 33.65 0.14
CA TRP A 84 29.29 33.77 0.16
C TRP A 84 29.82 34.62 -1.00
N THR A 85 29.31 34.45 -2.21
CA THR A 85 29.70 35.27 -3.37
C THR A 85 29.33 36.74 -3.20
N VAL A 86 28.19 37.04 -2.58
CA VAL A 86 27.76 38.43 -2.30
C VAL A 86 28.59 39.06 -1.20
N MET A 87 29.02 38.29 -0.19
CA MET A 87 29.87 38.79 0.89
C MET A 87 31.32 39.04 0.46
N ASN A 88 31.80 38.34 -0.57
CA ASN A 88 33.16 38.45 -1.10
C ASN A 88 33.25 39.28 -2.40
N ALA A 89 32.15 39.85 -2.87
CA ALA A 89 32.09 40.79 -3.99
C ALA A 89 32.05 42.24 -3.46
#